data_AF-A0A177B4L4-F1
#
_entry.id   AF-A0A177B4L4-F1
#
_cell.length_a   1.000
_cell.length_b   1.000
_cell.length_c   1.000
_cell.angle_alpha   90.00
_cell.angle_beta   90.00
_cell.angle_gamma   90.00
#
_symmetry.space_group_name_H-M   'P 1'
#
loop_
_entity.id
_entity.type
_entity.pdbx_description
1 polymer ?
#
loop_
_entity_poly.entity_id
_entity_poly.type
_entity_poly.pdbx_seq_one_letter_code
_entity_poly.pdbx_strand_id
1 'polypeptide(L)'
;MEYILMSEIGKFFDSKIILVTGVTGFVGKSLVEKLLRSCPYLKKIYVLIRPSKNQTPNARLEKLLNSHAFNVLRKMDPNFYQKISVISSELSEDNIGLSTQDMNTIINNVDIIFHSAATVRFVDTIKNLIKVNTLGTKKLFDLAKNCKKLQCFIYISTAYSNSEKKRVEEIVYPTQLDPCQIIEQVGKLTEEEMNNEELVKRIIGTSHNAYTFSKKLAENIITSEKVKFQIAVCRPSIVSASYKEPVMGWVDNFNGVSGLMIAATKGFLRTVEGDVSAMASMVPVDYTVNTCIALAWFVTVCCTSNPPRCDCKSHEAVLVVNNTVTDENKISWGTLAEWIKIFNNEIPMEDPFRRISCEFTTNKAIHKFWCFADHMIPAYLVDSVMSLTGQKSKFKVVNIYNRLHKTNRVLTPFINNQTTWATSNKVRMLNKMNSIDQRIFYFDSNKIVWSSYVRNYLIGLKTYVLKEKMENLEIAHSSVKKLKTIRYTFNTMLTICILLTCIPKEKLIEMIDSLKNPAMYQALMSVSTYQDYLFNVPSLLK
;
A
#
# COMPACT_ATOMS: atom_id res chain seq x y z
N MET A 1 -18.11 26.56 -1.88
CA MET A 1 -18.24 26.39 -0.42
C MET A 1 -19.65 25.98 0.01
N GLU A 2 -20.71 26.46 -0.65
CA GLU A 2 -22.11 26.11 -0.31
C GLU A 2 -22.40 24.59 -0.22
N TYR A 3 -21.87 23.77 -1.14
CA TYR A 3 -22.05 22.32 -1.08
C TYR A 3 -21.49 21.66 0.18
N ILE A 4 -20.44 22.21 0.79
CA ILE A 4 -19.85 21.66 2.03
C ILE A 4 -20.79 21.91 3.22
N LEU A 5 -21.48 23.05 3.23
CA LEU A 5 -22.47 23.42 4.25
C LEU A 5 -23.73 22.53 4.22
N MET A 6 -23.91 21.73 3.18
CA MET A 6 -25.03 20.80 3.06
C MET A 6 -24.65 19.36 3.41
N SER A 7 -23.36 19.04 3.64
CA SER A 7 -22.94 17.68 3.96
C SER A 7 -23.17 17.37 5.44
N GLU A 8 -23.84 16.25 5.74
CA GLU A 8 -24.15 15.86 7.12
C GLU A 8 -22.91 15.34 7.84
N ILE A 9 -22.03 14.65 7.11
CA ILE A 9 -20.74 14.18 7.64
C ILE A 9 -19.89 15.40 8.00
N GLY A 10 -19.80 16.40 7.12
CA GLY A 10 -19.06 17.64 7.40
C GLY A 10 -19.57 18.34 8.67
N LYS A 11 -20.90 18.53 8.78
CA LYS A 11 -21.54 19.13 9.96
C LYS A 11 -21.28 18.37 11.25
N PHE A 12 -21.20 17.04 11.19
CA PHE A 12 -20.88 16.23 12.37
C PHE A 12 -19.51 16.58 12.98
N PHE A 13 -18.55 17.01 12.15
CA PHE A 13 -17.24 17.47 12.61
C PHE A 13 -17.20 18.93 13.04
N ASP A 14 -18.28 19.69 12.90
CA ASP A 14 -18.31 21.11 13.29
C ASP A 14 -18.01 21.28 14.78
N SER A 15 -17.12 22.21 15.09
CA SER A 15 -16.64 22.49 16.45
C SER A 15 -15.97 21.31 17.19
N LYS A 16 -15.76 20.16 16.53
CA LYS A 16 -15.11 18.98 17.13
C LYS A 16 -13.60 19.15 17.25
N ILE A 17 -13.05 18.53 18.29
CA ILE A 17 -11.62 18.38 18.52
C ILE A 17 -11.24 16.92 18.27
N ILE A 18 -10.34 16.72 17.30
CA ILE A 18 -9.97 15.41 16.80
C ILE A 18 -8.54 15.08 17.24
N LEU A 19 -8.28 13.85 17.68
CA LEU A 19 -6.93 13.33 17.86
C LEU A 19 -6.60 12.34 16.75
N VAL A 20 -5.48 12.55 16.05
CA VAL A 20 -4.99 11.64 15.02
C VAL A 20 -3.61 11.12 15.39
N THR A 21 -3.46 9.79 15.41
CA THR A 21 -2.14 9.16 15.54
C THR A 21 -1.65 8.66 14.18
N GLY A 22 -0.33 8.52 14.01
CA GLY A 22 0.24 8.00 12.76
C GLY A 22 0.23 9.03 11.62
N VAL A 23 0.09 10.32 11.95
CA VAL A 23 -0.04 11.42 10.97
C VAL A 23 1.12 11.47 9.99
N THR A 24 2.34 11.08 10.39
CA THR A 24 3.50 11.10 9.48
C THR A 24 3.47 10.01 8.41
N GLY A 25 2.61 9.01 8.58
CA GLY A 25 2.37 7.94 7.61
C GLY A 25 1.42 8.35 6.48
N PHE A 26 1.33 7.51 5.46
CA PHE A 26 0.58 7.78 4.23
C PHE A 26 -0.93 7.98 4.46
N VAL A 27 -1.58 7.07 5.20
CA VAL A 27 -3.01 7.18 5.53
C VAL A 27 -3.27 8.36 6.48
N GLY A 28 -2.48 8.47 7.55
CA GLY A 28 -2.67 9.50 8.59
C GLY A 28 -2.55 10.93 8.06
N LYS A 29 -1.58 11.23 7.18
CA LYS A 29 -1.48 12.57 6.59
C LYS A 29 -2.64 12.88 5.65
N SER A 30 -3.06 11.89 4.86
CA SER A 30 -4.19 12.02 3.94
C SER A 30 -5.50 12.25 4.70
N LEU A 31 -5.66 11.60 5.86
CA LEU A 31 -6.78 11.80 6.77
C LEU A 31 -6.85 13.24 7.28
N VAL A 32 -5.72 13.78 7.77
CA VAL A 32 -5.66 15.17 8.26
C VAL A 32 -5.92 16.17 7.12
N GLU A 33 -5.34 15.96 5.94
CA GLU A 33 -5.61 16.78 4.75
C GLU A 33 -7.09 16.80 4.41
N LYS A 34 -7.72 15.62 4.31
CA LYS A 34 -9.13 15.49 3.93
C LYS A 34 -10.07 16.13 4.94
N LEU A 35 -9.83 15.91 6.24
CA LEU A 35 -10.60 16.52 7.32
C LEU A 35 -10.56 18.04 7.24
N LEU A 36 -9.37 18.64 7.09
CA LEU A 36 -9.24 20.09 7.03
C LEU A 36 -9.85 20.69 5.75
N ARG A 37 -9.73 19.97 4.62
CA ARG A 37 -10.28 20.42 3.34
C ARG A 37 -11.81 20.30 3.26
N SER A 38 -12.37 19.25 3.85
CA SER A 38 -13.80 18.89 3.68
C SER A 38 -14.67 19.15 4.91
N CYS A 39 -14.06 19.39 6.08
CA CYS A 39 -14.75 19.74 7.32
C CYS A 39 -14.18 21.06 7.88
N PRO A 40 -14.34 22.20 7.17
CA PRO A 40 -13.65 23.44 7.48
C PRO A 40 -14.02 24.04 8.85
N TYR A 41 -15.18 23.70 9.42
CA TYR A 41 -15.61 24.21 10.73
C TYR A 41 -15.23 23.31 11.91
N LEU A 42 -14.41 22.27 11.68
CA LEU A 42 -13.77 21.56 12.79
C LEU A 42 -12.95 22.55 13.63
N LYS A 43 -12.93 22.35 14.95
CA LYS A 43 -12.27 23.29 15.87
C LYS A 43 -10.77 23.09 15.90
N LYS A 44 -10.32 21.85 16.05
CA LYS A 44 -8.90 21.55 16.23
C LYS A 44 -8.57 20.09 15.91
N ILE A 45 -7.37 19.86 15.38
CA ILE A 45 -6.78 18.53 15.24
C ILE A 45 -5.48 18.47 16.06
N TYR A 46 -5.48 17.64 17.10
CA TYR A 46 -4.26 17.23 17.78
C TYR A 46 -3.61 16.08 17.00
N VAL A 47 -2.32 16.21 16.73
CA VAL A 47 -1.55 15.19 16.01
C VAL A 47 -0.42 14.65 16.87
N LEU A 48 -0.41 13.34 17.10
CA LEU A 48 0.65 12.68 17.86
C LEU A 48 1.84 12.40 16.94
N ILE A 49 2.97 13.05 17.25
CA ILE A 49 4.22 12.91 16.48
C ILE A 49 5.36 12.56 17.43
N ARG A 50 5.98 11.40 17.20
CA ARG A 50 7.17 11.00 17.95
C ARG A 50 8.35 11.93 17.72
N PRO A 51 9.20 12.19 18.72
CA PRO A 51 10.48 12.83 18.49
C PRO A 51 11.37 11.95 17.57
N SER A 52 12.36 12.57 16.92
CA SER A 52 13.37 11.84 16.17
C SER A 52 14.74 12.40 16.51
N LYS A 53 15.81 11.59 16.38
CA LYS A 53 17.19 11.97 16.77
C LYS A 53 17.63 13.36 16.26
N ASN A 54 17.13 13.78 15.08
CA ASN A 54 17.56 15.01 14.41
C ASN A 54 16.43 16.02 14.16
N GLN A 55 15.19 15.75 14.60
CA GLN A 55 14.05 16.65 14.34
C GLN A 55 13.05 16.62 15.49
N THR A 56 12.66 17.82 15.93
CA THR A 56 11.57 18.03 16.88
C THR A 56 10.21 17.65 16.27
N PRO A 57 9.19 17.31 17.08
CA PRO A 57 7.84 17.08 16.60
C PRO A 57 7.29 18.23 15.73
N ASN A 58 7.55 19.49 16.10
CA ASN A 58 7.16 20.67 15.32
C ASN A 58 7.84 20.72 13.95
N ALA A 59 9.15 20.50 13.87
CA ALA A 59 9.86 20.46 12.59
C ALA A 59 9.35 19.33 11.67
N ARG A 60 8.98 18.19 12.26
CA ARG A 60 8.36 17.08 11.53
C ARG A 60 6.95 17.43 11.05
N LEU A 61 6.16 18.13 11.86
CA LEU A 61 4.87 18.65 11.45
C LEU A 61 5.03 19.63 10.29
N GLU A 62 5.91 20.62 10.41
CA GLU A 62 6.15 21.60 9.35
C GLU A 62 6.52 20.93 8.01
N LYS A 63 7.46 19.98 8.04
CA LYS A 63 7.82 19.18 6.86
C LYS A 63 6.63 18.42 6.27
N LEU A 64 5.76 17.87 7.11
CA LEU A 64 4.54 17.19 6.67
C LEU A 64 3.58 18.18 6.01
N LEU A 65 3.33 19.32 6.66
CA LEU A 65 2.42 20.34 6.15
C LEU A 65 2.95 20.98 4.89
N ASN A 66 4.26 20.98 4.63
CA ASN A 66 4.90 21.45 3.40
C ASN A 66 5.00 20.38 2.29
N SER A 67 4.53 19.16 2.54
CA SER A 67 4.53 18.11 1.51
C SER A 67 3.46 18.35 0.43
N HIS A 68 3.65 17.72 -0.73
CA HIS A 68 2.71 17.81 -1.87
C HIS A 68 1.27 17.44 -1.52
N ALA A 69 1.04 16.59 -0.52
CA ALA A 69 -0.29 16.20 -0.07
C ALA A 69 -1.16 17.42 0.28
N PHE A 70 -0.55 18.44 0.90
CA PHE A 70 -1.23 19.62 1.41
C PHE A 70 -1.28 20.77 0.41
N ASN A 71 -0.78 20.60 -0.82
CA ASN A 71 -0.73 21.69 -1.80
C ASN A 71 -2.11 22.22 -2.18
N VAL A 72 -3.09 21.33 -2.36
CA VAL A 72 -4.48 21.73 -2.66
C VAL A 72 -5.08 22.47 -1.48
N LEU A 73 -4.98 21.91 -0.27
CA LEU A 73 -5.47 22.56 0.95
C LEU A 73 -4.83 23.93 1.19
N ARG A 74 -3.51 24.05 1.03
CA ARG A 74 -2.80 25.34 1.23
C ARG A 74 -3.27 26.42 0.27
N LYS A 75 -3.63 26.07 -0.96
CA LYS A 75 -4.21 27.01 -1.92
C LYS A 75 -5.64 27.43 -1.53
N MET A 76 -6.40 26.52 -0.91
CA MET A 76 -7.79 26.76 -0.50
C MET A 76 -7.89 27.58 0.80
N ASP A 77 -7.06 27.26 1.79
CA ASP A 77 -7.01 27.93 3.08
C ASP A 77 -5.54 28.04 3.51
N PRO A 78 -4.84 29.15 3.25
CA PRO A 78 -3.44 29.32 3.66
C PRO A 78 -3.22 29.21 5.17
N ASN A 79 -4.25 29.43 5.98
CA ASN A 79 -4.20 29.47 7.46
C ASN A 79 -4.62 28.14 8.11
N PHE A 80 -4.82 27.08 7.32
CA PHE A 80 -5.29 25.78 7.80
C PHE A 80 -4.46 25.21 8.97
N TYR A 81 -3.16 25.52 9.01
CA TYR A 81 -2.22 25.07 10.02
C TYR A 81 -2.58 25.54 11.44
N GLN A 82 -3.32 26.64 11.60
CA GLN A 82 -3.76 27.16 12.89
C GLN A 82 -4.71 26.19 13.63
N LYS A 83 -5.42 25.34 12.87
CA LYS A 83 -6.30 24.28 13.41
C LYS A 83 -5.52 23.05 13.86
N ILE A 84 -4.21 22.99 13.65
CA ILE A 84 -3.39 21.82 14.02
C ILE A 84 -2.54 22.14 15.25
N SER A 85 -2.44 21.20 16.18
CA SER A 85 -1.43 21.25 17.24
C SER A 85 -0.75 19.92 17.40
N VAL A 86 0.59 19.96 17.38
CA VAL A 86 1.41 18.79 17.62
C VAL A 86 1.48 18.50 19.10
N ILE A 87 1.37 17.22 19.44
CA ILE A 87 1.67 16.69 20.77
C ILE A 87 2.78 15.65 20.59
N SER A 88 3.86 15.79 21.36
CA SER A 88 4.94 14.82 21.36
C SER A 88 4.45 13.52 22.01
N SER A 89 4.59 12.39 21.33
CA SER A 89 4.15 11.10 21.86
C SER A 89 4.88 9.94 21.18
N GLU A 90 5.28 8.94 21.97
CA GLU A 90 5.84 7.68 21.49
C GLU A 90 5.03 6.53 22.10
N LEU A 91 4.33 5.77 21.24
CA LEU A 91 3.35 4.77 21.67
C LEU A 91 4.00 3.59 22.40
N SER A 92 5.30 3.36 22.19
CA SER A 92 6.03 2.30 22.88
C SER A 92 6.40 2.64 24.32
N GLU A 93 6.35 3.92 24.71
CA GLU A 93 6.71 4.38 26.05
C GLU A 93 5.54 4.28 27.04
N ASP A 94 5.83 4.44 28.32
CA ASP A 94 4.80 4.53 29.35
C ASP A 94 3.97 5.79 29.20
N ASN A 95 2.67 5.68 29.50
CA ASN A 95 1.67 6.70 29.21
C ASN A 95 1.75 7.23 27.77
N ILE A 96 2.13 6.37 26.80
CA ILE A 96 2.36 6.70 25.38
C ILE A 96 3.29 7.91 25.16
N GLY A 97 4.22 8.15 26.10
CA GLY A 97 5.20 9.23 26.04
C GLY A 97 4.60 10.62 26.18
N LEU A 98 3.39 10.75 26.76
CA LEU A 98 2.73 12.04 26.97
C LEU A 98 3.13 12.67 28.31
N SER A 99 3.18 14.00 28.34
CA SER A 99 3.23 14.75 29.59
C SER A 99 1.86 14.71 30.30
N THR A 100 1.83 14.95 31.62
CA THR A 100 0.57 15.07 32.37
C THR A 100 -0.33 16.16 31.82
N GLN A 101 0.24 17.27 31.35
CA GLN A 101 -0.50 18.37 30.74
C GLN A 101 -1.15 17.94 29.41
N ASP A 102 -0.42 17.24 28.55
CA ASP A 102 -0.95 16.75 27.26
C ASP A 102 -2.02 15.68 27.47
N MET A 103 -1.81 14.75 28.41
CA MET A 103 -2.83 13.77 28.79
C MET A 103 -4.12 14.46 29.25
N ASN A 104 -4.02 15.44 30.14
CA ASN A 104 -5.17 16.23 30.60
C ASN A 104 -5.83 17.01 29.46
N THR A 105 -5.05 17.54 28.53
CA THR A 105 -5.56 18.23 27.34
C THR A 105 -6.40 17.29 26.49
N ILE A 106 -5.91 16.08 26.23
CA ILE A 106 -6.63 15.05 25.46
C ILE A 106 -7.91 14.63 26.20
N ILE A 107 -7.78 14.24 27.47
CA ILE A 107 -8.89 13.75 28.31
C ILE A 107 -10.07 14.73 28.36
N ASN A 108 -9.79 16.02 28.49
CA ASN A 108 -10.84 17.02 28.71
C ASN A 108 -11.47 17.55 27.40
N ASN A 109 -10.79 17.41 26.26
CA ASN A 109 -11.17 18.15 25.05
C ASN A 109 -11.49 17.29 23.83
N VAL A 110 -10.92 16.08 23.69
CA VAL A 110 -11.05 15.30 22.45
C VAL A 110 -12.43 14.65 22.33
N ASP A 111 -13.06 14.85 21.16
CA ASP A 111 -14.36 14.29 20.80
C ASP A 111 -14.23 13.03 19.95
N ILE A 112 -13.18 12.93 19.12
CA ILE A 112 -13.00 11.83 18.16
C ILE A 112 -11.52 11.42 18.11
N ILE A 113 -11.25 10.12 18.17
CA ILE A 113 -9.89 9.57 18.01
C ILE A 113 -9.83 8.74 16.73
N PHE A 114 -8.90 9.08 15.83
CA PHE A 114 -8.49 8.22 14.72
C PHE A 114 -7.11 7.61 15.01
N HIS A 115 -7.09 6.32 15.29
CA HIS A 115 -5.87 5.58 15.57
C HIS A 115 -5.33 4.90 14.29
N SER A 116 -4.44 5.60 13.57
CA SER A 116 -3.77 5.10 12.37
C SER A 116 -2.31 4.68 12.60
N ALA A 117 -1.74 4.96 13.78
CA ALA A 117 -0.35 4.63 14.06
C ALA A 117 -0.14 3.11 14.09
N ALA A 118 0.77 2.64 13.26
CA ALA A 118 1.30 1.29 13.29
C ALA A 118 2.70 1.26 12.66
N THR A 119 3.54 0.37 13.16
CA THR A 119 4.70 -0.12 12.44
C THR A 119 4.21 -1.09 11.37
N VAL A 120 4.33 -0.70 10.11
CA VAL A 120 3.99 -1.50 8.92
C VAL A 120 5.23 -2.13 8.25
N ARG A 121 6.37 -2.06 8.94
CA ARG A 121 7.61 -2.69 8.47
C ARG A 121 7.53 -4.17 8.78
N PHE A 122 7.19 -4.97 7.77
CA PHE A 122 7.11 -6.42 7.89
C PHE A 122 8.45 -7.13 8.22
N VAL A 123 9.54 -6.38 8.27
CA VAL A 123 10.89 -6.85 8.59
C VAL A 123 11.24 -6.60 10.07
N ASP A 124 10.41 -5.85 10.78
CA ASP A 124 10.64 -5.58 12.20
C ASP A 124 10.41 -6.85 13.03
N THR A 125 11.06 -6.93 14.19
CA THR A 125 10.91 -8.06 15.10
C THR A 125 9.49 -8.15 15.62
N ILE A 126 9.05 -9.38 15.94
CA ILE A 126 7.74 -9.61 16.56
C ILE A 126 7.56 -8.77 17.82
N LYS A 127 8.61 -8.64 18.64
CA LYS A 127 8.60 -7.82 19.86
C LYS A 127 8.32 -6.35 19.57
N ASN A 128 8.97 -5.76 18.57
CA ASN A 128 8.71 -4.37 18.21
C ASN A 128 7.28 -4.18 17.66
N LEU A 129 6.81 -5.09 16.83
CA LEU A 129 5.46 -5.05 16.26
C LEU A 129 4.39 -5.13 17.35
N ILE A 130 4.51 -6.07 18.30
CA ILE A 130 3.59 -6.19 19.43
C ILE A 130 3.69 -4.98 20.36
N LYS A 131 4.90 -4.49 20.67
CA LYS A 131 5.10 -3.30 21.51
C LYS A 131 4.39 -2.08 20.95
N VAL A 132 4.54 -1.80 19.64
CA VAL A 132 3.96 -0.60 19.02
C VAL A 132 2.49 -0.79 18.64
N ASN A 133 2.16 -1.85 17.91
CA ASN A 133 0.85 -2.01 17.28
C ASN A 133 -0.21 -2.59 18.22
N THR A 134 0.20 -3.25 19.31
CA THR A 134 -0.72 -3.95 20.22
C THR A 134 -0.69 -3.26 21.58
N LEU A 135 0.46 -3.21 22.27
CA LEU A 135 0.57 -2.54 23.57
C LEU A 135 0.37 -1.01 23.43
N GLY A 136 0.95 -0.37 22.42
CA GLY A 136 0.73 1.06 22.16
C GLY A 136 -0.74 1.40 21.89
N THR A 137 -1.45 0.54 21.15
CA THR A 137 -2.90 0.65 20.96
C THR A 137 -3.66 0.49 22.28
N LYS A 138 -3.31 -0.51 23.09
CA LYS A 138 -3.90 -0.70 24.43
C LYS A 138 -3.75 0.56 25.29
N LYS A 139 -2.53 1.10 25.41
CA LYS A 139 -2.26 2.29 26.23
C LYS A 139 -3.04 3.52 25.74
N LEU A 140 -3.16 3.72 24.41
CA LEU A 140 -3.99 4.79 23.86
C LEU A 140 -5.49 4.58 24.12
N PHE A 141 -5.96 3.33 24.04
CA PHE A 141 -7.35 2.98 24.35
C PHE A 141 -7.66 3.17 25.84
N ASP A 142 -6.70 2.85 26.72
CA ASP A 142 -6.79 3.13 28.16
C ASP A 142 -6.90 4.64 28.45
N LEU A 143 -6.17 5.50 27.72
CA LEU A 143 -6.34 6.95 27.78
C LEU A 143 -7.72 7.39 27.26
N ALA A 144 -8.21 6.77 26.18
CA ALA A 144 -9.51 7.06 25.57
C ALA A 144 -10.68 6.79 26.54
N LYS A 145 -10.61 5.73 27.35
CA LYS A 145 -11.58 5.43 28.43
C LYS A 145 -11.78 6.60 29.40
N ASN A 146 -10.72 7.35 29.66
CA ASN A 146 -10.75 8.50 30.56
C ASN A 146 -11.29 9.78 29.90
N CYS A 147 -11.36 9.85 28.57
CA CYS A 147 -11.79 11.05 27.85
C CYS A 147 -13.26 11.40 28.17
N LYS A 148 -13.52 12.66 28.51
CA LYS A 148 -14.84 13.11 29.00
C LYS A 148 -15.87 13.31 27.90
N LYS A 149 -15.42 13.71 26.70
CA LYS A 149 -16.28 14.10 25.57
C LYS A 149 -16.23 13.13 24.39
N LEU A 150 -15.41 12.08 24.50
CA LEU A 150 -15.15 11.17 23.40
C LEU A 150 -16.46 10.52 22.92
N GLN A 151 -16.75 10.68 21.64
CA GLN A 151 -17.93 10.13 20.98
C GLN A 151 -17.60 8.83 20.25
N CYS A 152 -16.44 8.78 19.58
CA CYS A 152 -15.98 7.55 18.95
C CYS A 152 -14.46 7.39 18.89
N PHE A 153 -14.03 6.12 18.86
CA PHE A 153 -12.67 5.66 18.63
C PHE A 153 -12.62 4.81 17.37
N ILE A 154 -11.97 5.34 16.32
CA ILE A 154 -11.84 4.67 15.02
C ILE A 154 -10.45 4.05 14.93
N TYR A 155 -10.40 2.72 14.92
CA TYR A 155 -9.16 1.96 14.74
C TYR A 155 -8.96 1.58 13.27
N ILE A 156 -7.83 2.00 12.69
CA ILE A 156 -7.45 1.58 11.35
C ILE A 156 -6.62 0.30 11.47
N SER A 157 -7.26 -0.83 11.18
CA SER A 157 -6.65 -2.16 11.18
C SER A 157 -6.15 -2.55 9.77
N THR A 158 -6.31 -3.80 9.35
CA THR A 158 -6.06 -4.29 7.99
C THR A 158 -6.99 -5.44 7.65
N ALA A 159 -7.39 -5.54 6.38
CA ALA A 159 -8.19 -6.65 5.86
C ALA A 159 -7.48 -8.01 6.04
N TYR A 160 -6.15 -7.98 6.18
CA TYR A 160 -5.34 -9.18 6.32
C TYR A 160 -5.23 -9.71 7.76
N SER A 161 -5.81 -9.05 8.77
CA SER A 161 -5.74 -9.48 10.18
C SER A 161 -6.30 -10.88 10.41
N ASN A 162 -7.21 -11.36 9.55
CA ASN A 162 -7.86 -12.67 9.65
C ASN A 162 -7.83 -13.43 8.30
N SER A 163 -6.85 -13.13 7.45
CA SER A 163 -6.77 -13.65 6.07
C SER A 163 -6.35 -15.13 5.98
N GLU A 164 -6.14 -15.80 7.10
CA GLU A 164 -6.09 -17.27 7.15
C GLU A 164 -7.45 -17.91 6.80
N LYS A 165 -8.54 -17.14 6.82
CA LYS A 165 -9.89 -17.58 6.47
C LYS A 165 -10.14 -17.38 4.97
N LYS A 166 -10.84 -18.33 4.34
CA LYS A 166 -11.29 -18.19 2.93
C LYS A 166 -12.18 -16.96 2.71
N ARG A 167 -13.04 -16.67 3.70
CA ARG A 167 -13.90 -15.49 3.71
C ARG A 167 -13.81 -14.82 5.08
N VAL A 168 -13.51 -13.53 5.08
CA VAL A 168 -13.41 -12.70 6.28
C VAL A 168 -14.67 -11.86 6.41
N GLU A 169 -15.41 -12.12 7.49
CA GLU A 169 -16.63 -11.40 7.84
C GLU A 169 -16.31 -10.09 8.59
N GLU A 170 -17.29 -9.21 8.63
CA GLU A 170 -17.23 -7.90 9.30
C GLU A 170 -17.52 -8.03 10.81
N ILE A 171 -16.77 -8.90 11.46
CA ILE A 171 -16.79 -9.13 12.92
C ILE A 171 -15.36 -9.09 13.48
N VAL A 172 -15.23 -8.86 14.78
CA VAL A 172 -13.96 -9.10 15.49
C VAL A 172 -13.85 -10.57 15.81
N TYR A 173 -12.79 -11.21 15.33
CA TYR A 173 -12.56 -12.63 15.58
C TYR A 173 -11.81 -12.81 16.90
N PRO A 174 -12.35 -13.60 17.84
CA PRO A 174 -11.70 -13.85 19.12
C PRO A 174 -10.35 -14.53 18.91
N THR A 175 -9.35 -14.11 19.66
CA THR A 175 -8.05 -14.80 19.74
C THR A 175 -8.13 -15.97 20.71
N GLN A 176 -7.38 -17.06 20.42
CA GLN A 176 -7.34 -18.23 21.31
C GLN A 176 -6.65 -17.92 22.65
N LEU A 177 -5.67 -17.01 22.62
CA LEU A 177 -4.93 -16.55 23.79
C LEU A 177 -5.35 -15.11 24.10
N ASP A 178 -5.30 -14.76 25.38
CA ASP A 178 -5.50 -13.39 25.84
C ASP A 178 -4.38 -12.49 25.26
N PRO A 179 -4.72 -11.42 24.51
CA PRO A 179 -3.74 -10.46 24.00
C PRO A 179 -2.79 -9.90 25.07
N CYS A 180 -3.24 -9.74 26.33
CA CYS A 180 -2.39 -9.24 27.41
C CYS A 180 -1.27 -10.23 27.77
N GLN A 181 -1.59 -11.53 27.83
CA GLN A 181 -0.58 -12.58 28.05
C GLN A 181 0.45 -12.63 26.91
N ILE A 182 0.00 -12.48 25.65
CA ILE A 182 0.91 -12.44 24.51
C ILE A 182 1.86 -11.24 24.59
N ILE A 183 1.35 -10.05 24.95
CA ILE A 183 2.19 -8.87 25.16
C ILE A 183 3.30 -9.16 26.17
N GLU A 184 2.95 -9.77 27.31
CA GLU A 184 3.91 -10.08 28.36
C GLU A 184 4.97 -11.10 27.89
N GLN A 185 4.54 -12.21 27.30
CA GLN A 185 5.43 -13.27 26.82
C GLN A 185 6.38 -12.75 25.74
N VAL A 186 5.86 -12.06 24.72
CA VAL A 186 6.65 -11.49 23.64
C VAL A 186 7.59 -10.40 24.17
N GLY A 187 7.20 -9.68 25.21
CA GLY A 187 8.03 -8.69 25.89
C GLY A 187 9.29 -9.27 26.53
N LYS A 188 9.25 -10.55 26.94
CA LYS A 188 10.36 -11.26 27.60
C LYS A 188 11.34 -11.93 26.62
N LEU A 189 11.01 -12.02 25.33
CA LEU A 189 11.88 -12.65 24.34
C LEU A 189 13.25 -11.95 24.22
N THR A 190 14.28 -12.78 24.12
CA THR A 190 15.67 -12.42 23.81
C THR A 190 15.88 -12.16 22.32
N GLU A 191 17.01 -11.59 21.92
CA GLU A 191 17.34 -11.36 20.50
C GLU A 191 17.46 -12.67 19.70
N GLU A 192 18.03 -13.70 20.30
CA GLU A 192 18.15 -15.03 19.68
C GLU A 192 16.77 -15.63 19.40
N GLU A 193 15.88 -15.61 20.39
CA GLU A 193 14.51 -16.10 20.26
C GLU A 193 13.70 -15.32 19.22
N MET A 194 13.87 -14.00 19.14
CA MET A 194 13.22 -13.17 18.13
C MET A 194 13.68 -13.49 16.69
N ASN A 195 14.90 -13.99 16.54
CA ASN A 195 15.46 -14.39 15.24
C ASN A 195 15.18 -15.85 14.90
N ASN A 196 14.63 -16.63 15.83
CA ASN A 196 14.21 -18.01 15.58
C ASN A 196 12.87 -18.04 14.80
N GLU A 197 12.94 -18.33 13.50
CA GLU A 197 11.76 -18.35 12.62
C GLU A 197 10.69 -19.37 13.07
N GLU A 198 11.07 -20.49 13.67
CA GLU A 198 10.11 -21.50 14.15
C GLU A 198 9.35 -21.02 15.38
N LEU A 199 10.05 -20.41 16.34
CA LEU A 199 9.43 -19.84 17.53
C LEU A 199 8.46 -18.72 17.13
N VAL A 200 8.89 -17.81 16.27
CA VAL A 200 8.03 -16.72 15.77
C VAL A 200 6.79 -17.29 15.07
N LYS A 201 6.94 -18.33 14.24
CA LYS A 201 5.80 -19.01 13.59
C LYS A 201 4.83 -19.61 14.61
N ARG A 202 5.32 -20.24 15.69
CA ARG A 202 4.46 -20.77 16.76
C ARG A 202 3.67 -19.66 17.46
N ILE A 203 4.29 -18.51 17.73
CA ILE A 203 3.63 -17.38 18.39
C ILE A 203 2.54 -16.76 17.52
N ILE A 204 2.81 -16.50 16.24
CA ILE A 204 1.83 -15.86 15.35
C ILE A 204 0.72 -16.81 14.88
N GLY A 205 0.94 -18.11 15.06
CA GLY A 205 0.01 -19.18 14.70
C GLY A 205 -0.31 -19.17 13.20
N THR A 206 -1.60 -19.09 12.88
CA THR A 206 -2.10 -19.10 11.50
C THR A 206 -1.99 -17.75 10.80
N SER A 207 -1.55 -16.70 11.49
CA SER A 207 -1.43 -15.37 10.89
C SER A 207 -0.33 -15.35 9.84
N HIS A 208 -0.55 -14.66 8.71
CA HIS A 208 0.43 -14.58 7.62
C HIS A 208 1.80 -14.04 8.05
N ASN A 209 1.82 -13.06 8.96
CA ASN A 209 3.03 -12.54 9.56
C ASN A 209 2.74 -11.84 10.90
N ALA A 210 3.82 -11.49 11.61
CA ALA A 210 3.77 -10.78 12.90
C ALA A 210 3.02 -9.44 12.82
N TYR A 211 3.01 -8.75 11.67
CA TYR A 211 2.23 -7.53 11.49
C TYR A 211 0.72 -7.83 11.54
N THR A 212 0.23 -8.76 10.70
CA THR A 212 -1.20 -9.14 10.70
C THR A 212 -1.66 -9.65 12.06
N PHE A 213 -0.80 -10.44 12.74
CA PHE A 213 -1.04 -10.89 14.10
C PHE A 213 -1.18 -9.73 15.09
N SER A 214 -0.25 -8.77 15.07
CA SER A 214 -0.30 -7.61 15.97
C SER A 214 -1.58 -6.78 15.82
N LYS A 215 -2.10 -6.66 14.59
CA LYS A 215 -3.36 -5.95 14.29
C LYS A 215 -4.58 -6.75 14.77
N LYS A 216 -4.57 -8.07 14.59
CA LYS A 216 -5.60 -8.97 15.13
C LYS A 216 -5.71 -8.88 16.66
N LEU A 217 -4.58 -8.86 17.36
CA LEU A 217 -4.55 -8.70 18.81
C LEU A 217 -5.08 -7.33 19.25
N ALA A 218 -4.69 -6.26 18.55
CA ALA A 218 -5.16 -4.93 18.86
C ALA A 218 -6.68 -4.76 18.68
N GLU A 219 -7.28 -5.39 17.66
CA GLU A 219 -8.74 -5.44 17.52
C GLU A 219 -9.40 -6.12 18.72
N ASN A 220 -8.85 -7.22 19.21
CA ASN A 220 -9.38 -7.92 20.38
C ASN A 220 -9.28 -7.06 21.65
N ILE A 221 -8.16 -6.36 21.85
CA ILE A 221 -7.95 -5.47 23.01
C ILE A 221 -8.98 -4.34 23.06
N ILE A 222 -9.20 -3.64 21.95
CA ILE A 222 -10.10 -2.48 21.96
C ILE A 222 -11.57 -2.88 22.02
N THR A 223 -11.89 -4.17 21.90
CA THR A 223 -13.27 -4.68 21.89
C THR A 223 -13.58 -5.60 23.06
N SER A 224 -12.61 -5.90 23.93
CA SER A 224 -12.79 -6.77 25.09
C SER A 224 -13.52 -6.10 26.27
N GLU A 225 -13.59 -4.76 26.28
CA GLU A 225 -14.15 -3.99 27.38
C GLU A 225 -15.34 -3.13 26.93
N LYS A 226 -16.38 -3.04 27.78
CA LYS A 226 -17.47 -2.08 27.57
C LYS A 226 -16.99 -0.66 27.86
N VAL A 227 -17.32 0.27 26.98
CA VAL A 227 -16.93 1.68 27.10
C VAL A 227 -18.12 2.60 26.82
N LYS A 228 -18.01 3.86 27.23
CA LYS A 228 -19.05 4.89 27.10
C LYS A 228 -19.13 5.58 25.73
N PHE A 229 -18.27 5.20 24.79
CA PHE A 229 -18.15 5.81 23.47
C PHE A 229 -18.19 4.73 22.39
N GLN A 230 -18.44 5.10 21.14
CA GLN A 230 -18.53 4.14 20.05
C GLN A 230 -17.15 3.68 19.60
N ILE A 231 -17.01 2.38 19.33
CA ILE A 231 -15.78 1.81 18.74
C ILE A 231 -16.12 1.34 17.33
N ALA A 232 -15.23 1.62 16.39
CA ALA A 232 -15.32 1.05 15.05
C ALA A 232 -13.94 0.68 14.51
N VAL A 233 -13.91 -0.38 13.70
CA VAL A 233 -12.68 -0.87 13.07
C VAL A 233 -12.79 -0.73 11.55
N CYS A 234 -11.89 0.02 10.94
CA CYS A 234 -11.72 0.06 9.49
C CYS A 234 -10.56 -0.86 9.09
N ARG A 235 -10.81 -1.87 8.26
CA ARG A 235 -9.82 -2.85 7.77
C ARG A 235 -9.52 -2.58 6.29
N PRO A 236 -8.61 -1.65 5.93
CA PRO A 236 -8.19 -1.48 4.55
C PRO A 236 -7.41 -2.69 4.04
N SER A 237 -7.58 -3.02 2.76
CA SER A 237 -6.66 -3.90 2.04
C SER A 237 -5.34 -3.17 1.69
N ILE A 238 -4.62 -3.56 0.64
CA ILE A 238 -3.36 -2.89 0.27
C ILE A 238 -3.66 -1.44 -0.13
N VAL A 239 -3.34 -0.50 0.75
CA VAL A 239 -3.52 0.93 0.45
C VAL A 239 -2.55 1.35 -0.66
N SER A 240 -3.12 1.88 -1.73
CA SER A 240 -2.43 2.30 -2.95
C SER A 240 -2.62 3.80 -3.21
N ALA A 241 -2.17 4.30 -4.36
CA ALA A 241 -2.29 5.72 -4.70
C ALA A 241 -3.73 6.26 -4.58
N SER A 242 -3.88 7.57 -4.53
CA SER A 242 -5.21 8.18 -4.56
C SER A 242 -5.92 7.96 -5.89
N TYR A 243 -7.24 7.78 -5.82
CA TYR A 243 -8.08 7.72 -7.01
C TYR A 243 -8.40 9.11 -7.56
N LYS A 244 -8.73 10.08 -6.69
CA LYS A 244 -8.97 11.49 -7.04
C LYS A 244 -8.26 12.50 -6.14
N GLU A 245 -8.15 12.24 -4.84
CA GLU A 245 -7.78 13.27 -3.85
C GLU A 245 -6.53 12.91 -3.03
N PRO A 246 -5.67 13.88 -2.65
CA PRO A 246 -5.77 15.32 -2.95
C PRO A 246 -5.52 15.65 -4.43
N VAL A 247 -4.81 14.78 -5.15
CA VAL A 247 -4.67 14.79 -6.62
C VAL A 247 -4.65 13.34 -7.10
N MET A 248 -5.04 13.06 -8.34
CA MET A 248 -5.06 11.70 -8.89
C MET A 248 -3.67 11.06 -8.89
N GLY A 249 -3.58 9.79 -8.48
CA GLY A 249 -2.33 9.03 -8.50
C GLY A 249 -1.32 9.38 -7.39
N TRP A 250 -1.65 10.29 -6.48
CA TRP A 250 -0.74 10.70 -5.41
C TRP A 250 -0.34 9.54 -4.49
N VAL A 251 0.97 9.40 -4.31
CA VAL A 251 1.64 8.41 -3.47
C VAL A 251 3.02 8.92 -3.12
N ASP A 252 3.52 8.67 -1.91
CA ASP A 252 4.77 9.28 -1.42
C ASP A 252 5.78 8.29 -0.84
N ASN A 253 5.59 7.00 -1.10
CA ASN A 253 6.37 5.94 -0.48
C ASN A 253 6.62 4.75 -1.43
N PHE A 254 7.68 4.00 -1.13
CA PHE A 254 8.10 2.79 -1.84
C PHE A 254 7.51 1.51 -1.24
N ASN A 255 6.49 1.62 -0.38
CA ASN A 255 6.00 0.46 0.37
C ASN A 255 5.09 -0.41 -0.49
N GLY A 256 5.13 -1.73 -0.26
CA GLY A 256 4.22 -2.69 -0.89
C GLY A 256 4.24 -2.63 -2.42
N VAL A 257 3.06 -2.46 -3.02
CA VAL A 257 2.86 -2.48 -4.48
C VAL A 257 3.60 -1.34 -5.18
N SER A 258 3.67 -0.14 -4.58
CA SER A 258 4.43 0.99 -5.15
C SER A 258 5.89 0.62 -5.42
N GLY A 259 6.53 -0.07 -4.47
CA GLY A 259 7.92 -0.52 -4.60
C GLY A 259 8.10 -1.59 -5.68
N LEU A 260 7.17 -2.55 -5.78
CA LEU A 260 7.18 -3.57 -6.83
C LEU A 260 6.98 -2.96 -8.23
N MET A 261 6.04 -2.03 -8.37
CA MET A 261 5.80 -1.31 -9.62
C MET A 261 7.05 -0.55 -10.06
N ILE A 262 7.67 0.23 -9.16
CA ILE A 262 8.93 0.94 -9.45
C ILE A 262 10.05 -0.03 -9.84
N ALA A 263 10.21 -1.13 -9.09
CA ALA A 263 11.25 -2.11 -9.39
C ALA A 263 11.03 -2.76 -10.76
N ALA A 264 9.79 -3.05 -11.14
CA ALA A 264 9.44 -3.60 -12.44
C ALA A 264 9.67 -2.57 -13.58
N THR A 265 9.20 -1.34 -13.43
CA THR A 265 9.31 -0.30 -14.47
C THR A 265 10.74 0.19 -14.68
N LYS A 266 11.56 0.21 -13.62
CA LYS A 266 13.02 0.46 -13.72
C LYS A 266 13.81 -0.76 -14.21
N GLY A 267 13.17 -1.91 -14.43
CA GLY A 267 13.80 -3.13 -14.95
C GLY A 267 14.69 -3.90 -13.96
N PHE A 268 14.51 -3.66 -12.66
CA PHE A 268 15.12 -4.48 -11.61
C PHE A 268 14.33 -5.76 -11.39
N LEU A 269 13.00 -5.67 -11.24
CA LEU A 269 12.16 -6.85 -11.01
C LEU A 269 11.90 -7.61 -12.32
N ARG A 270 12.12 -8.93 -12.30
CA ARG A 270 12.07 -9.83 -13.48
C ARG A 270 11.15 -11.00 -13.32
N THR A 271 11.12 -11.54 -12.11
CA THR A 271 10.27 -12.65 -11.76
C THR A 271 9.60 -12.35 -10.43
N VAL A 272 8.33 -12.72 -10.32
CA VAL A 272 7.54 -12.69 -9.08
C VAL A 272 7.00 -14.10 -8.84
N GLU A 273 7.22 -14.63 -7.64
CA GLU A 273 6.53 -15.84 -7.20
C GLU A 273 5.06 -15.50 -6.94
N GLY A 274 4.19 -15.92 -7.86
CA GLY A 274 2.77 -15.85 -7.63
C GLY A 274 1.89 -16.18 -8.82
N ASP A 275 0.60 -16.28 -8.53
CA ASP A 275 -0.45 -16.58 -9.49
C ASP A 275 -0.98 -15.28 -10.14
N VAL A 276 -0.92 -15.21 -11.47
CA VAL A 276 -1.44 -14.07 -12.25
C VAL A 276 -2.95 -13.90 -12.10
N SER A 277 -3.68 -14.98 -11.81
CA SER A 277 -5.12 -14.97 -11.60
C SER A 277 -5.52 -14.55 -10.19
N ALA A 278 -4.57 -14.49 -9.24
CA ALA A 278 -4.85 -14.03 -7.89
C ALA A 278 -5.21 -12.53 -7.87
N MET A 279 -6.08 -12.16 -6.94
CA MET A 279 -6.67 -10.82 -6.88
C MET A 279 -5.70 -9.83 -6.22
N ALA A 280 -5.37 -8.77 -6.95
CA ALA A 280 -4.60 -7.63 -6.44
C ALA A 280 -5.51 -6.75 -5.58
N SER A 281 -5.72 -7.18 -4.33
CA SER A 281 -6.65 -6.57 -3.37
C SER A 281 -6.17 -5.20 -2.89
N MET A 282 -6.20 -4.21 -3.77
CA MET A 282 -5.77 -2.84 -3.54
C MET A 282 -6.97 -1.94 -3.27
N VAL A 283 -6.78 -0.93 -2.41
CA VAL A 283 -7.75 0.13 -2.16
C VAL A 283 -7.06 1.49 -2.23
N PRO A 284 -7.63 2.51 -2.88
CA PRO A 284 -7.05 3.85 -2.89
C PRO A 284 -6.97 4.49 -1.49
N VAL A 285 -5.98 5.35 -1.26
CA VAL A 285 -5.79 6.01 0.04
C VAL A 285 -6.93 6.96 0.40
N ASP A 286 -7.47 7.69 -0.59
CA ASP A 286 -8.60 8.59 -0.42
C ASP A 286 -9.91 7.84 -0.13
N TYR A 287 -10.12 6.67 -0.74
CA TYR A 287 -11.23 5.78 -0.35
C TYR A 287 -11.10 5.35 1.11
N THR A 288 -9.89 5.02 1.54
CA THR A 288 -9.62 4.61 2.92
C THR A 288 -9.90 5.73 3.92
N VAL A 289 -9.41 6.93 3.61
CA VAL A 289 -9.65 8.11 4.43
C VAL A 289 -11.13 8.46 4.49
N ASN A 290 -11.82 8.49 3.34
CA ASN A 290 -13.24 8.80 3.26
C ASN A 290 -14.09 7.77 4.02
N THR A 291 -13.74 6.49 3.91
CA THR A 291 -14.38 5.42 4.70
C THR A 291 -14.23 5.67 6.19
N CYS A 292 -13.02 6.00 6.67
CA CYS A 292 -12.80 6.29 8.10
C CYS A 292 -13.61 7.50 8.58
N ILE A 293 -13.63 8.59 7.81
CA ILE A 293 -14.37 9.81 8.16
C ILE A 293 -15.88 9.52 8.22
N ALA A 294 -16.42 8.86 7.19
CA ALA A 294 -17.82 8.46 7.16
C ALA A 294 -18.16 7.45 8.27
N LEU A 295 -17.23 6.57 8.64
CA LEU A 295 -17.40 5.59 9.71
C LEU A 295 -17.60 6.27 11.06
N ALA A 296 -16.83 7.33 11.36
CA ALA A 296 -16.98 8.12 12.59
C ALA A 296 -18.37 8.74 12.72
N TRP A 297 -18.86 9.36 11.64
CA TRP A 297 -20.22 9.89 11.57
C TRP A 297 -21.25 8.76 11.73
N PHE A 298 -21.10 7.68 10.97
CA PHE A 298 -22.08 6.61 10.90
C PHE A 298 -22.29 5.93 12.26
N VAL A 299 -21.22 5.56 12.97
CA VAL A 299 -21.36 4.92 14.29
C VAL A 299 -21.92 5.86 15.35
N THR A 300 -21.64 7.16 15.24
CA THR A 300 -22.08 8.15 16.25
C THR A 300 -23.50 8.63 16.00
N VAL A 301 -23.91 8.79 14.75
CA VAL A 301 -25.18 9.40 14.36
C VAL A 301 -26.22 8.37 13.93
N CYS A 302 -25.82 7.35 13.17
CA CYS A 302 -26.77 6.39 12.59
C CYS A 302 -26.99 5.15 13.47
N CYS A 303 -25.98 4.71 14.22
CA CYS A 303 -26.06 3.50 15.05
C CYS A 303 -26.52 3.75 16.49
N THR A 304 -26.62 5.01 16.93
CA THR A 304 -27.02 5.36 18.31
C THR A 304 -28.52 5.24 18.57
N SER A 305 -29.36 5.22 17.54
CA SER A 305 -30.83 5.07 17.67
C SER A 305 -31.34 3.63 17.50
N ASN A 306 -30.49 2.73 17.00
CA ASN A 306 -30.79 1.31 16.80
C ASN A 306 -29.46 0.54 16.85
N PRO A 307 -29.05 0.01 18.01
CA PRO A 307 -27.86 -0.84 18.06
C PRO A 307 -28.07 -2.00 17.09
N PRO A 308 -27.02 -2.44 16.36
CA PRO A 308 -27.16 -3.54 15.42
C PRO A 308 -27.76 -4.75 16.14
N ARG A 309 -28.97 -5.14 15.75
CA ARG A 309 -29.57 -6.43 16.11
C ARG A 309 -28.70 -7.51 15.49
N CYS A 310 -27.69 -7.98 16.20
CA CYS A 310 -27.31 -9.38 16.07
C CYS A 310 -28.23 -10.16 17.02
N ASP A 311 -28.80 -11.26 16.56
CA ASP A 311 -29.50 -12.24 17.42
C ASP A 311 -28.51 -13.02 18.31
N CYS A 312 -27.32 -12.47 18.55
CA CYS A 312 -26.25 -13.05 19.33
C CYS A 312 -26.19 -12.33 20.69
N LYS A 313 -26.51 -13.06 21.77
CA LYS A 313 -26.56 -12.55 23.15
C LYS A 313 -25.18 -12.15 23.75
N SER A 314 -24.24 -11.64 22.97
CA SER A 314 -22.94 -11.22 23.49
C SER A 314 -22.36 -10.02 22.72
N HIS A 315 -22.18 -8.91 23.44
CA HIS A 315 -21.56 -7.65 23.02
C HIS A 315 -22.43 -6.80 22.07
N GLU A 316 -22.71 -5.54 22.46
CA GLU A 316 -23.13 -4.52 21.48
C GLU A 316 -22.06 -4.48 20.39
N ALA A 317 -22.39 -4.99 19.19
CA ALA A 317 -21.39 -5.40 18.22
C ALA A 317 -20.60 -4.20 17.69
N VAL A 318 -19.29 -4.19 17.96
CA VAL A 318 -18.35 -3.21 17.39
C VAL A 318 -18.44 -3.26 15.87
N LEU A 319 -18.67 -2.11 15.25
CA LEU A 319 -18.82 -2.05 13.80
C LEU A 319 -17.46 -2.24 13.13
N VAL A 320 -17.32 -3.32 12.37
CA VAL A 320 -16.15 -3.59 11.54
C VAL A 320 -16.49 -3.31 10.08
N VAL A 321 -15.63 -2.60 9.38
CA VAL A 321 -15.75 -2.35 7.94
C VAL A 321 -14.53 -2.92 7.25
N ASN A 322 -14.73 -3.92 6.40
CA ASN A 322 -13.67 -4.35 5.49
C ASN A 322 -13.62 -3.36 4.33
N ASN A 323 -12.64 -2.46 4.36
CA ASN A 323 -12.42 -1.49 3.30
C ASN A 323 -11.56 -2.11 2.19
N THR A 324 -12.19 -3.03 1.45
CA THR A 324 -11.66 -3.67 0.26
C THR A 324 -12.49 -3.25 -0.94
N VAL A 325 -11.97 -3.50 -2.14
CA VAL A 325 -12.80 -3.45 -3.35
C VAL A 325 -13.84 -4.58 -3.28
N THR A 326 -15.04 -4.27 -3.77
CA THR A 326 -16.17 -5.18 -3.96
C THR A 326 -15.82 -6.33 -4.89
N ASP A 327 -16.49 -7.48 -4.75
CA ASP A 327 -16.20 -8.67 -5.56
C ASP A 327 -16.42 -8.42 -7.06
N GLU A 328 -17.35 -7.52 -7.39
CA GLU A 328 -17.76 -7.16 -8.74
C GLU A 328 -16.73 -6.31 -9.51
N ASN A 329 -15.80 -5.64 -8.82
CA ASN A 329 -14.83 -4.74 -9.46
C ASN A 329 -13.38 -5.06 -9.08
N LYS A 330 -13.05 -6.33 -8.80
CA LYS A 330 -11.67 -6.73 -8.51
C LYS A 330 -10.79 -6.70 -9.76
N ILE A 331 -9.48 -6.55 -9.53
CA ILE A 331 -8.44 -6.66 -10.56
C ILE A 331 -7.45 -7.77 -10.16
N SER A 332 -7.00 -8.57 -11.13
CA SER A 332 -5.97 -9.59 -10.92
C SER A 332 -4.55 -9.00 -11.00
N TRP A 333 -3.56 -9.71 -10.45
CA TRP A 333 -2.15 -9.32 -10.63
C TRP A 333 -1.69 -9.34 -12.08
N GLY A 334 -2.20 -10.29 -12.88
CA GLY A 334 -1.93 -10.39 -14.31
C GLY A 334 -2.42 -9.16 -15.08
N THR A 335 -3.69 -8.79 -14.91
CA THR A 335 -4.26 -7.61 -15.56
C THR A 335 -3.56 -6.33 -15.09
N LEU A 336 -3.22 -6.21 -13.81
CA LEU A 336 -2.43 -5.08 -13.30
C LEU A 336 -1.05 -5.01 -13.99
N ALA A 337 -0.35 -6.14 -14.12
CA ALA A 337 0.97 -6.20 -14.75
C ALA A 337 0.92 -5.84 -16.24
N GLU A 338 -0.12 -6.26 -16.96
CA GLU A 338 -0.35 -5.87 -18.35
C GLU A 338 -0.55 -4.37 -18.52
N TRP A 339 -1.43 -3.76 -17.73
CA TRP A 339 -1.62 -2.30 -17.75
C TRP A 339 -0.33 -1.55 -17.42
N ILE A 340 0.46 -2.04 -16.45
CA ILE A 340 1.77 -1.47 -16.16
C ILE A 340 2.70 -1.55 -17.37
N LYS A 341 2.77 -2.71 -18.06
CA LYS A 341 3.59 -2.88 -19.27
C LYS A 341 3.15 -1.92 -20.37
N ILE A 342 1.85 -1.77 -20.61
CA ILE A 342 1.27 -0.86 -21.62
C ILE A 342 1.62 0.59 -21.29
N PHE A 343 1.22 1.08 -20.11
CA PHE A 343 1.38 2.48 -19.75
C PHE A 343 2.84 2.87 -19.49
N ASN A 344 3.73 1.94 -19.14
CA ASN A 344 5.17 2.22 -19.08
C ASN A 344 5.78 2.48 -20.46
N ASN A 345 5.17 2.00 -21.55
CA ASN A 345 5.59 2.39 -22.89
C ASN A 345 5.19 3.83 -23.21
N GLU A 346 4.09 4.34 -22.65
CA GLU A 346 3.69 5.75 -22.80
C GLU A 346 4.46 6.68 -21.86
N ILE A 347 4.65 6.23 -20.62
CA ILE A 347 5.18 7.00 -19.49
C ILE A 347 6.39 6.24 -18.90
N PRO A 348 7.49 6.12 -19.64
CA PRO A 348 8.67 5.43 -19.15
C PRO A 348 9.31 6.19 -17.97
N MET A 349 9.81 5.42 -17.01
CA MET A 349 10.66 5.96 -15.95
C MET A 349 12.02 6.39 -16.54
N GLU A 350 12.60 7.46 -16.00
CA GLU A 350 13.95 7.92 -16.39
C GLU A 350 15.00 6.88 -15.99
N ASP A 351 16.12 6.82 -16.71
CA ASP A 351 17.27 5.95 -16.40
C ASP A 351 16.92 4.51 -15.93
N PRO A 352 16.09 3.76 -16.68
CA PRO A 352 15.78 2.39 -16.28
C PRO A 352 17.05 1.55 -16.39
N PHE A 353 17.31 0.73 -15.37
CA PHE A 353 18.45 -0.19 -15.37
C PHE A 353 18.36 -1.14 -16.56
N ARG A 354 17.14 -1.61 -16.85
CA ARG A 354 16.83 -2.43 -18.01
C ARG A 354 15.38 -2.19 -18.46
N ARG A 355 15.01 -2.71 -19.63
CA ARG A 355 13.62 -2.69 -20.10
C ARG A 355 12.70 -3.45 -19.15
N ILE A 356 11.44 -3.05 -19.04
CA ILE A 356 10.43 -3.81 -18.30
C ILE A 356 10.27 -5.22 -18.90
N SER A 357 10.33 -6.24 -18.05
CA SER A 357 10.13 -7.66 -18.39
C SER A 357 9.97 -8.40 -17.07
N CYS A 358 8.82 -8.24 -16.43
CA CYS A 358 8.49 -8.87 -15.17
C CYS A 358 7.43 -9.93 -15.42
N GLU A 359 7.75 -11.19 -15.12
CA GLU A 359 6.85 -12.33 -15.29
C GLU A 359 6.52 -12.99 -13.96
N PHE A 360 5.29 -13.49 -13.86
CA PHE A 360 4.81 -14.23 -12.70
C PHE A 360 5.03 -15.72 -12.92
N THR A 361 5.35 -16.44 -11.86
CA THR A 361 5.42 -17.90 -11.90
C THR A 361 4.97 -18.48 -10.56
N THR A 362 4.17 -19.53 -10.61
CA THR A 362 3.79 -20.33 -9.44
C THR A 362 4.86 -21.38 -9.09
N ASN A 363 5.82 -21.62 -10.00
CA ASN A 363 6.89 -22.59 -9.78
C ASN A 363 8.07 -21.94 -9.06
N LYS A 364 8.25 -22.30 -7.78
CA LYS A 364 9.31 -21.78 -6.91
C LYS A 364 10.72 -22.07 -7.42
N ALA A 365 10.95 -23.20 -8.08
CA ALA A 365 12.26 -23.54 -8.63
C ALA A 365 12.60 -22.63 -9.82
N ILE A 366 11.63 -22.41 -10.71
CA ILE A 366 11.76 -21.46 -11.83
C ILE A 366 11.98 -20.03 -11.30
N HIS A 367 11.23 -19.61 -10.27
CA HIS A 367 11.43 -18.30 -9.64
C HIS A 367 12.86 -18.14 -9.08
N LYS A 368 13.36 -19.13 -8.34
CA LYS A 368 14.72 -19.12 -7.78
C LYS A 368 15.78 -19.10 -8.88
N PHE A 369 15.59 -19.88 -9.94
CA PHE A 369 16.48 -19.88 -11.10
C PHE A 369 16.56 -18.49 -11.73
N TRP A 370 15.43 -17.83 -12.00
CA TRP A 370 15.44 -16.49 -12.59
C TRP A 370 15.92 -15.41 -11.64
N CYS A 371 15.71 -15.54 -10.32
CA CYS A 371 16.36 -14.68 -9.34
C CYS A 371 17.90 -14.84 -9.42
N PHE A 372 18.42 -16.05 -9.54
CA PHE A 372 19.87 -16.22 -9.71
C PHE A 372 20.36 -15.68 -11.07
N ALA A 373 19.76 -16.14 -12.17
CA ALA A 373 20.21 -15.90 -13.52
C ALA A 373 19.98 -14.46 -14.00
N ASP A 374 18.81 -13.88 -13.72
CA ASP A 374 18.41 -12.57 -14.28
C ASP A 374 18.43 -11.45 -13.23
N HIS A 375 18.63 -11.74 -11.94
CA HIS A 375 18.93 -10.73 -10.92
C HIS A 375 20.39 -10.75 -10.49
N MET A 376 20.87 -11.86 -9.92
CA MET A 376 22.18 -11.89 -9.26
C MET A 376 23.36 -11.85 -10.24
N ILE A 377 23.35 -12.64 -11.32
CA ILE A 377 24.46 -12.64 -12.31
C ILE A 377 24.68 -11.23 -12.89
N PRO A 378 23.67 -10.52 -13.44
CA PRO A 378 23.87 -9.15 -13.93
C PRO A 378 24.33 -8.18 -12.85
N ALA A 379 23.89 -8.37 -11.60
CA ALA A 379 24.29 -7.51 -10.49
C ALA A 379 25.78 -7.61 -10.19
N TYR A 380 26.30 -8.85 -10.06
CA TYR A 380 27.72 -9.07 -9.82
C TYR A 380 28.56 -8.60 -11.00
N LEU A 381 28.14 -8.85 -12.24
CA LEU A 381 28.86 -8.37 -13.42
C LEU A 381 28.99 -6.84 -13.44
N VAL A 382 27.89 -6.12 -13.20
CA VAL A 382 27.90 -4.65 -13.15
C VAL A 382 28.76 -4.15 -11.99
N ASP A 383 28.57 -4.69 -10.78
CA ASP A 383 29.34 -4.27 -9.61
C ASP A 383 30.85 -4.55 -9.77
N SER A 384 31.22 -5.65 -10.44
CA SER A 384 32.61 -5.98 -10.78
C SER A 384 33.20 -5.01 -11.80
N VAL A 385 32.49 -4.71 -12.89
CA VAL A 385 32.95 -3.74 -13.90
C VAL A 385 33.12 -2.34 -13.30
N MET A 386 32.17 -1.89 -12.47
CA MET A 386 32.28 -0.61 -11.76
C MET A 386 33.50 -0.59 -10.84
N SER A 387 33.75 -1.69 -10.12
CA SER A 387 34.93 -1.81 -9.24
C SER A 387 36.24 -1.76 -10.02
N LEU A 388 36.31 -2.44 -11.17
CA LEU A 388 37.50 -2.49 -12.03
C LEU A 388 37.77 -1.17 -12.76
N THR A 389 36.72 -0.40 -13.10
CA THR A 389 36.84 0.90 -13.77
C THR A 389 37.10 2.07 -12.80
N GLY A 390 37.37 1.77 -11.52
CA GLY A 390 37.60 2.78 -10.49
C GLY A 390 36.35 3.56 -10.07
N GLN A 391 35.20 3.25 -10.67
CA GLN A 391 33.90 3.81 -10.28
C GLN A 391 33.44 3.12 -8.99
N LYS A 392 33.90 3.61 -7.84
CA LYS A 392 33.33 3.21 -6.55
C LYS A 392 31.88 3.70 -6.46
N SER A 393 30.95 2.85 -6.89
CA SER A 393 29.53 3.14 -6.74
C SER A 393 29.17 3.12 -5.26
N LYS A 394 28.58 4.22 -4.76
CA LYS A 394 27.86 4.22 -3.47
C LYS A 394 26.65 3.27 -3.49
N PHE A 395 26.27 2.76 -4.67
CA PHE A 395 25.08 1.98 -4.95
C PHE A 395 25.45 0.64 -5.59
N LYS A 396 25.67 -0.40 -4.78
CA LYS A 396 25.88 -1.77 -5.27
C LYS A 396 24.55 -2.35 -5.76
N VAL A 397 24.53 -2.84 -7.00
CA VAL A 397 23.33 -3.45 -7.61
C VAL A 397 22.92 -4.70 -6.83
N VAL A 398 23.88 -5.47 -6.30
CA VAL A 398 23.61 -6.63 -5.44
C VAL A 398 22.78 -6.25 -4.20
N ASN A 399 23.03 -5.09 -3.60
CA ASN A 399 22.27 -4.65 -2.43
C ASN A 399 20.82 -4.30 -2.78
N ILE A 400 20.58 -3.78 -4.00
CA ILE A 400 19.23 -3.51 -4.52
C ILE A 400 18.47 -4.83 -4.63
N TYR A 401 19.07 -5.86 -5.22
CA TYR A 401 18.44 -7.16 -5.36
C TYR A 401 18.20 -7.86 -4.02
N ASN A 402 19.16 -7.83 -3.09
CA ASN A 402 18.97 -8.38 -1.75
C ASN A 402 17.76 -7.74 -1.04
N ARG A 403 17.59 -6.43 -1.17
CA ARG A 403 16.41 -5.72 -0.63
C ARG A 403 15.13 -6.08 -1.38
N LEU A 404 15.19 -6.22 -2.70
CA LEU A 404 14.06 -6.60 -3.54
C LEU A 404 13.57 -8.01 -3.21
N HIS A 405 14.47 -9.01 -3.13
CA HIS A 405 14.14 -10.39 -2.78
C HIS A 405 13.54 -10.48 -1.37
N LYS A 406 14.11 -9.76 -0.39
CA LYS A 406 13.56 -9.70 0.96
C LYS A 406 12.13 -9.13 0.97
N THR A 407 11.90 -8.08 0.20
CA THR A 407 10.58 -7.45 0.05
C THR A 407 9.59 -8.39 -0.65
N ASN A 408 10.01 -9.07 -1.73
CA ASN A 408 9.17 -10.00 -2.49
C ASN A 408 8.74 -11.19 -1.62
N ARG A 409 9.66 -11.77 -0.85
CA ARG A 409 9.37 -12.88 0.09
C ARG A 409 8.31 -12.50 1.13
N VAL A 410 8.39 -11.28 1.64
CA VAL A 410 7.42 -10.73 2.60
C VAL A 410 6.04 -10.50 1.96
N LEU A 411 5.99 -10.10 0.69
CA LEU A 411 4.76 -9.80 -0.02
C LEU A 411 4.09 -11.04 -0.62
N THR A 412 4.83 -12.13 -0.82
CA THR A 412 4.34 -13.39 -1.42
C THR A 412 3.02 -13.89 -0.82
N PRO A 413 2.82 -13.89 0.52
CA PRO A 413 1.54 -14.34 1.10
C PRO A 413 0.36 -13.43 0.71
N PHE A 414 0.60 -12.14 0.48
CA PHE A 414 -0.43 -11.18 0.06
C PHE A 414 -0.71 -11.29 -1.45
N ILE A 415 0.32 -11.57 -2.26
CA ILE A 415 0.20 -11.76 -3.71
C ILE A 415 -0.62 -13.02 -4.00
N ASN A 416 -0.31 -14.11 -3.30
CA ASN A 416 -0.99 -15.40 -3.47
C ASN A 416 -2.27 -15.56 -2.66
N ASN A 417 -2.75 -14.47 -2.04
CA ASN A 417 -3.95 -14.55 -1.21
C ASN A 417 -5.21 -14.71 -2.09
N GLN A 418 -6.03 -15.70 -1.75
CA GLN A 418 -7.33 -15.95 -2.38
C GLN A 418 -8.51 -15.61 -1.45
N THR A 419 -8.24 -14.97 -0.30
CA THR A 419 -9.27 -14.54 0.65
C THR A 419 -10.28 -13.58 0.00
N THR A 420 -11.54 -13.74 0.37
CA THR A 420 -12.62 -12.79 0.08
C THR A 420 -13.04 -12.06 1.35
N TRP A 421 -13.63 -10.86 1.22
CA TRP A 421 -14.06 -10.05 2.35
C TRP A 421 -15.52 -9.66 2.19
N ALA A 422 -16.31 -9.83 3.24
CA ALA A 422 -17.64 -9.24 3.29
C ALA A 422 -17.53 -7.71 3.32
N THR A 423 -18.35 -7.01 2.54
CA THR A 423 -18.35 -5.53 2.42
C THR A 423 -19.72 -4.92 2.74
N SER A 424 -20.56 -5.66 3.47
CA SER A 424 -21.94 -5.31 3.76
C SER A 424 -22.09 -4.01 4.56
N ASN A 425 -21.23 -3.75 5.55
CA ASN A 425 -21.24 -2.53 6.34
C ASN A 425 -20.78 -1.31 5.52
N LYS A 426 -19.84 -1.50 4.58
CA LYS A 426 -19.46 -0.45 3.63
C LYS A 426 -20.65 -0.04 2.76
N VAL A 427 -21.38 -1.01 2.20
CA VAL A 427 -22.61 -0.76 1.42
C VAL A 427 -23.70 -0.10 2.28
N ARG A 428 -23.88 -0.58 3.52
CA ARG A 428 -24.81 -0.01 4.49
C ARG A 428 -24.52 1.47 4.78
N MET A 429 -23.25 1.84 4.92
CA MET A 429 -22.82 3.23 5.10
C MET A 429 -23.14 4.07 3.88
N LEU A 430 -22.78 3.62 2.67
CA LEU A 430 -23.07 4.34 1.42
C LEU A 430 -24.58 4.62 1.27
N ASN A 431 -25.43 3.62 1.57
CA ASN A 431 -26.88 3.77 1.48
C ASN A 431 -27.49 4.75 2.49
N LYS A 432 -26.78 5.06 3.58
CA LYS A 432 -27.21 6.07 4.55
C LYS A 432 -26.72 7.47 4.24
N MET A 433 -25.67 7.61 3.43
CA MET A 433 -25.13 8.90 3.04
C MET A 433 -26.05 9.56 2.00
N ASN A 434 -26.34 10.84 2.17
CA ASN A 434 -27.01 11.63 1.14
C ASN A 434 -26.08 11.82 -0.08
N SER A 435 -26.63 12.35 -1.18
CA SER A 435 -25.91 12.50 -2.45
C SER A 435 -24.70 13.45 -2.36
N ILE A 436 -24.73 14.41 -1.45
CA ILE A 436 -23.66 15.38 -1.22
C ILE A 436 -22.51 14.70 -0.48
N ASP A 437 -22.81 13.98 0.60
CA ASP A 437 -21.84 13.20 1.36
C ASP A 437 -21.19 12.11 0.50
N GLN A 438 -21.95 11.41 -0.34
CA GLN A 438 -21.40 10.44 -1.30
C GLN A 438 -20.46 11.08 -2.34
N ARG A 439 -20.63 12.37 -2.64
CA ARG A 439 -19.75 13.10 -3.56
C ARG A 439 -18.48 13.58 -2.85
N ILE A 440 -18.60 14.10 -1.62
CA ILE A 440 -17.47 14.66 -0.86
C ILE A 440 -16.62 13.54 -0.26
N PHE A 441 -17.25 12.56 0.37
CA PHE A 441 -16.62 11.43 1.05
C PHE A 441 -16.86 10.13 0.26
N TYR A 442 -16.57 10.14 -1.04
CA TYR A 442 -16.77 8.97 -1.89
C TYR A 442 -15.87 7.79 -1.47
N PHE A 443 -16.42 6.57 -1.49
CA PHE A 443 -15.65 5.33 -1.35
C PHE A 443 -16.34 4.10 -1.99
N ASP A 444 -17.25 4.33 -2.95
CA ASP A 444 -17.88 3.25 -3.73
C ASP A 444 -16.89 2.65 -4.73
N SER A 445 -16.35 1.47 -4.40
CA SER A 445 -15.31 0.81 -5.19
C SER A 445 -15.77 0.34 -6.56
N ASN A 446 -17.08 0.22 -6.81
CA ASN A 446 -17.60 -0.12 -8.14
C ASN A 446 -17.37 1.00 -9.17
N LYS A 447 -17.05 2.23 -8.70
CA LYS A 447 -16.76 3.38 -9.57
C LYS A 447 -15.29 3.49 -9.98
N ILE A 448 -14.43 2.58 -9.52
CA ILE A 448 -13.01 2.60 -9.89
C ILE A 448 -12.86 2.11 -11.32
N VAL A 449 -12.34 2.97 -12.19
CA VAL A 449 -11.91 2.62 -13.55
C VAL A 449 -10.43 2.25 -13.51
N TRP A 450 -10.14 0.94 -13.52
CA TRP A 450 -8.80 0.42 -13.27
C TRP A 450 -7.73 0.87 -14.27
N SER A 451 -8.04 0.94 -15.56
CA SER A 451 -7.07 1.37 -16.58
C SER A 451 -6.57 2.80 -16.31
N SER A 452 -7.50 3.75 -16.14
CA SER A 452 -7.18 5.13 -15.78
C SER A 452 -6.47 5.22 -14.43
N TYR A 453 -6.88 4.41 -13.45
CA TYR A 453 -6.25 4.37 -12.14
C TYR A 453 -4.78 3.92 -12.21
N VAL A 454 -4.47 2.82 -12.91
CA VAL A 454 -3.10 2.31 -13.05
C VAL A 454 -2.22 3.32 -13.80
N ARG A 455 -2.73 3.96 -14.85
CA ARG A 455 -2.01 5.02 -15.57
C ARG A 455 -1.64 6.19 -14.65
N ASN A 456 -2.62 6.69 -13.89
CA ASN A 456 -2.39 7.80 -12.95
C ASN A 456 -1.46 7.38 -11.79
N TYR A 457 -1.54 6.13 -11.33
CA TYR A 457 -0.62 5.60 -10.34
C TYR A 457 0.83 5.62 -10.85
N LEU A 458 1.10 5.22 -12.11
CA LEU A 458 2.43 5.33 -12.70
C LEU A 458 2.94 6.78 -12.77
N ILE A 459 2.08 7.72 -13.18
CA ILE A 459 2.41 9.17 -13.17
C ILE A 459 2.79 9.61 -11.76
N GLY A 460 2.02 9.17 -10.75
CA GLY A 460 2.28 9.49 -9.36
C GLY A 460 3.59 8.91 -8.83
N LEU A 461 3.91 7.66 -9.18
CA LEU A 461 5.19 7.04 -8.82
C LEU A 461 6.37 7.81 -9.44
N LYS A 462 6.25 8.18 -10.73
CA LYS A 462 7.25 9.01 -11.42
C LYS A 462 7.42 10.37 -10.72
N THR A 463 6.32 11.08 -10.51
CA THR A 463 6.34 12.48 -10.04
C THR A 463 6.68 12.61 -8.56
N TYR A 464 6.02 11.84 -7.69
CA TYR A 464 6.05 12.08 -6.24
C TYR A 464 7.03 11.17 -5.50
N VAL A 465 7.31 9.97 -6.03
CA VAL A 465 8.20 8.99 -5.39
C VAL A 465 9.60 9.06 -5.99
N LEU A 466 9.70 8.99 -7.32
CA LEU A 466 10.97 9.08 -8.04
C LEU A 466 11.45 10.52 -8.25
N LYS A 467 10.56 11.52 -8.06
CA LYS A 467 10.84 12.95 -8.26
C LYS A 467 11.29 13.27 -9.69
N GLU A 468 10.83 12.46 -10.63
CA GLU A 468 11.04 12.61 -12.05
C GLU A 468 10.05 13.61 -12.63
N LYS A 469 10.43 14.23 -13.73
CA LYS A 469 9.67 15.31 -14.36
C LYS A 469 8.92 14.78 -15.57
N MET A 470 7.65 15.15 -15.72
CA MET A 470 6.87 14.75 -16.90
C MET A 470 7.40 15.42 -18.17
N GLU A 471 8.10 16.54 -18.04
CA GLU A 471 8.79 17.22 -19.13
C GLU A 471 9.95 16.40 -19.71
N ASN A 472 10.51 15.45 -18.94
CA ASN A 472 11.64 14.61 -19.36
C ASN A 472 11.23 13.34 -20.12
N LEU A 473 9.96 13.22 -20.55
CA LEU A 473 9.45 12.00 -21.17
C LEU A 473 10.24 11.60 -22.43
N GLU A 474 10.60 12.55 -23.29
CA GLU A 474 11.37 12.26 -24.50
C GLU A 474 12.75 11.66 -24.20
N ILE A 475 13.40 12.17 -23.15
CA ILE A 475 14.69 11.65 -22.66
C ILE A 475 14.52 10.21 -22.17
N ALA A 476 13.47 9.96 -21.37
CA ALA A 476 13.17 8.62 -20.88
C ALA A 476 12.86 7.63 -22.01
N HIS A 477 12.10 8.05 -23.03
CA HIS A 477 11.85 7.28 -24.25
C HIS A 477 13.14 6.94 -25.00
N SER A 478 14.04 7.90 -25.14
CA SER A 478 15.36 7.69 -25.78
C SER A 478 16.19 6.65 -25.01
N SER A 479 16.22 6.73 -23.67
CA SER A 479 16.90 5.74 -22.83
C SER A 479 16.31 4.34 -23.00
N VAL A 480 14.99 4.20 -23.04
CA VAL A 480 14.33 2.91 -23.30
C VAL A 480 14.65 2.40 -24.70
N LYS A 481 14.67 3.27 -25.72
CA LYS A 481 15.03 2.91 -27.10
C LYS A 481 16.48 2.42 -27.19
N LYS A 482 17.42 3.08 -26.49
CA LYS A 482 18.82 2.62 -26.39
C LYS A 482 18.90 1.20 -25.81
N LEU A 483 18.16 0.92 -24.74
CA LEU A 483 18.09 -0.43 -24.16
C LEU A 483 17.38 -1.44 -25.09
N LYS A 484 16.45 -0.99 -25.94
CA LYS A 484 15.88 -1.81 -27.02
C LYS A 484 16.99 -2.24 -27.98
N THR A 485 17.73 -1.28 -28.51
CA THR A 485 18.86 -1.50 -29.43
C THR A 485 19.91 -2.43 -28.83
N ILE A 486 20.39 -2.14 -27.60
CA ILE A 486 21.44 -2.96 -26.94
C ILE A 486 21.06 -4.44 -26.91
N ARG A 487 19.82 -4.78 -26.53
CA ARG A 487 19.41 -6.19 -26.48
C ARG A 487 19.17 -6.78 -27.87
N TYR A 488 18.67 -6.03 -28.83
CA TYR A 488 18.57 -6.58 -30.19
C TYR A 488 19.96 -6.88 -30.75
N THR A 489 20.92 -5.96 -30.58
CA THR A 489 22.31 -6.21 -30.93
C THR A 489 22.88 -7.43 -30.20
N PHE A 490 22.71 -7.52 -28.88
CA PHE A 490 23.19 -8.67 -28.10
C PHE A 490 22.56 -9.99 -28.57
N ASN A 491 21.24 -10.05 -28.75
CA ASN A 491 20.54 -11.24 -29.20
C ASN A 491 20.96 -11.65 -30.61
N THR A 492 21.14 -10.68 -31.52
CA THR A 492 21.64 -10.95 -32.87
C THR A 492 23.05 -11.49 -32.83
N MET A 493 23.95 -10.89 -32.05
CA MET A 493 25.32 -11.39 -31.88
C MET A 493 25.35 -12.80 -31.27
N LEU A 494 24.57 -13.05 -30.22
CA LEU A 494 24.46 -14.37 -29.60
C LEU A 494 23.93 -15.41 -30.58
N THR A 495 22.90 -15.06 -31.36
CA THR A 495 22.34 -15.95 -32.39
C THR A 495 23.40 -16.27 -33.44
N ILE A 496 24.13 -15.27 -33.94
CA ILE A 496 25.24 -15.46 -34.89
C ILE A 496 26.31 -16.37 -34.28
N CYS A 497 26.71 -16.15 -33.02
CA CYS A 497 27.68 -17.01 -32.33
C CYS A 497 27.19 -18.46 -32.27
N ILE A 498 25.95 -18.71 -31.86
CA ILE A 498 25.37 -20.07 -31.80
C ILE A 498 25.35 -20.70 -33.19
N LEU A 499 24.94 -19.97 -34.23
CA LEU A 499 24.94 -20.47 -35.61
C LEU A 499 26.35 -20.84 -36.08
N LEU A 500 27.36 -20.05 -35.72
CA LEU A 500 28.75 -20.31 -36.10
C LEU A 500 29.43 -21.43 -35.31
N THR A 501 29.02 -21.68 -34.05
CA THR A 501 29.67 -22.68 -33.19
C THR A 501 28.94 -24.02 -33.15
N CYS A 502 27.62 -24.03 -33.30
CA CYS A 502 26.79 -25.22 -33.08
C CYS A 502 26.24 -25.85 -34.36
N ILE A 503 26.33 -25.15 -35.51
CA ILE A 503 25.88 -25.68 -36.80
C ILE A 503 27.11 -25.98 -37.68
N PRO A 504 27.24 -27.21 -38.22
CA PRO A 504 28.27 -27.52 -39.18
C PRO A 504 28.25 -26.55 -40.36
N LYS A 505 29.43 -26.15 -40.83
CA LYS A 505 29.58 -25.11 -41.86
C LYS A 505 28.80 -25.46 -43.13
N GLU A 506 28.72 -26.74 -43.50
CA GLU A 506 27.98 -27.21 -44.68
C GLU A 506 26.47 -26.92 -44.55
N LYS A 507 25.88 -27.20 -43.38
CA LYS A 507 24.45 -26.93 -43.12
C LYS A 507 24.13 -25.44 -43.07
N LEU A 508 25.06 -24.62 -42.57
CA LEU A 508 24.88 -23.17 -42.56
C LEU A 508 24.91 -22.60 -43.99
N ILE A 509 25.76 -23.13 -44.86
CA ILE A 509 25.81 -22.76 -46.29
C ILE A 509 24.51 -23.17 -46.99
N GLU A 510 24.02 -24.40 -46.79
CA GLU A 510 22.73 -24.84 -47.32
C GLU A 510 21.58 -23.94 -46.86
N MET A 511 21.54 -23.55 -45.58
CA MET A 511 20.53 -22.62 -45.06
C MET A 511 20.62 -21.24 -45.73
N ILE A 512 21.81 -20.68 -45.89
CA ILE A 512 22.02 -19.38 -46.55
C ILE A 512 21.65 -19.44 -48.03
N ASP A 513 22.00 -20.52 -48.73
CA ASP A 513 21.65 -20.69 -50.14
C ASP A 513 20.14 -20.92 -50.33
N SER A 514 19.49 -21.58 -49.38
CA SER A 514 18.03 -21.72 -49.36
C SER A 514 17.29 -20.38 -49.18
N LEU A 515 17.89 -19.43 -48.45
CA LEU A 515 17.38 -18.07 -48.27
C LEU A 515 17.56 -17.18 -49.52
N LYS A 516 18.47 -17.53 -50.43
CA LYS A 516 18.64 -16.85 -51.72
C LYS A 516 17.57 -17.26 -52.74
N ASN A 517 16.80 -18.33 -52.48
CA ASN A 517 15.67 -18.71 -53.30
C ASN A 517 14.51 -17.72 -53.07
N PRO A 518 14.08 -16.95 -54.11
CA PRO A 518 13.05 -15.91 -53.97
C PRO A 518 11.73 -16.40 -53.39
N ALA A 519 11.34 -17.66 -53.66
CA ALA A 519 10.10 -18.25 -53.18
C ALA A 519 10.15 -18.57 -51.67
N MET A 520 11.30 -19.05 -51.18
CA MET A 520 11.53 -19.32 -49.76
C MET A 520 11.67 -18.04 -48.94
N TYR A 521 12.34 -17.02 -49.50
CA TYR A 521 12.41 -15.69 -48.90
C TYR A 521 11.03 -15.04 -48.76
N GLN A 522 10.18 -15.11 -49.79
CA GLN A 522 8.78 -14.65 -49.71
C GLN A 522 7.96 -15.45 -48.69
N ALA A 523 8.13 -16.77 -48.61
CA ALA A 523 7.43 -17.60 -47.62
C ALA A 523 7.84 -17.24 -46.18
N LEU A 524 9.12 -17.00 -45.91
CA LEU A 524 9.61 -16.59 -44.58
C LEU A 524 9.15 -15.18 -44.18
N MET A 525 9.13 -14.24 -45.14
CA MET A 525 8.60 -12.88 -44.92
C MET A 525 7.07 -12.87 -44.75
N SER A 526 6.36 -13.87 -45.29
CA SER A 526 4.92 -14.07 -45.05
C SER A 526 4.62 -14.61 -43.64
N VAL A 527 5.57 -15.32 -43.01
CA VAL A 527 5.47 -15.80 -41.62
C VAL A 527 5.82 -14.69 -40.62
N SER A 528 6.78 -13.81 -40.93
CA SER A 528 7.07 -12.63 -40.10
C SER A 528 5.94 -11.60 -40.12
N THR A 529 5.23 -11.46 -41.24
CA THR A 529 4.02 -10.64 -41.31
C THR A 529 2.84 -11.25 -40.54
N TYR A 530 2.84 -12.56 -40.26
CA TYR A 530 1.87 -13.20 -39.35
C TYR A 530 2.12 -12.83 -37.87
N GLN A 531 3.37 -12.55 -37.48
CA GLN A 531 3.67 -11.97 -36.16
C GLN A 531 3.21 -10.51 -36.08
N ASP A 532 3.35 -9.72 -37.14
CA ASP A 532 2.79 -8.37 -37.19
C ASP A 532 1.25 -8.37 -37.23
N TYR A 533 0.62 -9.40 -37.79
CA TYR A 533 -0.84 -9.59 -37.77
C TYR A 533 -1.38 -9.93 -36.36
N LEU A 534 -0.58 -10.62 -35.53
CA LEU A 534 -0.90 -10.87 -34.11
C LEU A 534 -0.65 -9.65 -33.21
N PHE A 535 0.20 -8.71 -33.63
CA PHE A 535 0.45 -7.46 -32.90
C PHE A 535 -0.42 -6.27 -33.35
N ASN A 536 -1.18 -6.40 -34.45
CA ASN A 536 -2.09 -5.36 -34.97
C ASN A 536 -3.56 -5.84 -35.08
N VAL A 537 -4.15 -6.30 -33.97
CA VAL A 537 -5.62 -6.42 -33.86
C VAL A 537 -6.16 -5.45 -32.81
N PRO A 538 -6.68 -4.27 -33.23
CA PRO A 538 -7.60 -3.47 -32.42
C PRO A 538 -9.09 -3.83 -32.64
N SER A 539 -9.43 -4.95 -33.27
CA SER A 539 -10.81 -5.22 -33.74
C SER A 539 -11.48 -6.51 -33.25
N LEU A 540 -10.89 -7.27 -32.33
CA LEU A 540 -11.53 -8.47 -31.73
C LEU A 540 -11.93 -8.32 -30.25
N LEU A 541 -11.95 -7.09 -29.74
CA LEU A 541 -12.61 -6.73 -28.48
C LEU A 541 -13.70 -5.69 -28.78
N LYS A 542 -14.82 -6.19 -29.33
CA LYS A 542 -16.14 -5.55 -29.23
C LYS A 542 -17.06 -6.51 -28.51
#